data_AF-A0A938GHK9-F1
#
_entry.id   AF-A0A938GHK9-F1
#
_cell.length_a   1.000
_cell.length_b   1.000
_cell.length_c   1.000
_cell.angle_alpha   90.00
_cell.angle_beta   90.00
_cell.angle_gamma   90.00
#
_symmetry.space_group_name_H-M   'P 1'
#
loop_
_entity.id
_entity.type
_entity.pdbx_description
1 polymer ?
#
loop_
_entity_poly.entity_id
_entity_poly.type
_entity_poly.pdbx_seq_one_letter_code
_entity_poly.pdbx_strand_id
1 'polypeptide(L)'
;MRDLFPTSGHFNHEVTTQTEVLRRQIDYATAEVTSIASRTQPFQAEIAELEAKLSSATSTKDQDAIQKSISHQQRQIDQLREPADEMEFLLKLWQQIQQFAQAAHDNSTAFPLGRLARTTREWREKENKFREKRRKDGLGRTYPAPEVYAAPVQDFRASISRVLDLFSLDSLLRKVPIVYQQFRLANWEELGFFLGSSLPAVNERKIDSLELDTLIFAALSVVRDAHDGGQVLQESGDSVSQKLLNEMRLVVAVDEASDFSATELGCMALLAHPRFNSVTLSGDLMQRMTQHGIADWGELELLHTKPEIFDLKISYRQSPRLLRIAGELWQKTFGTPPPFASAFCDSGDEPDALRFVEGKKRIRLWKRWLLKDRAHRVIEQAKAEVARSLDKEKAEKEIA
;
A
#
# COMPACT_ATOMS: atom_id res chain seq x y z
N MET A 1 10.46 -11.49 5.20
CA MET A 1 8.98 -11.37 5.15
C MET A 1 8.28 -12.46 4.34
N ARG A 2 8.92 -13.06 3.30
CA ARG A 2 8.34 -14.15 2.50
C ARG A 2 8.03 -15.43 3.30
N ASP A 3 8.55 -15.58 4.51
CA ASP A 3 8.33 -16.74 5.38
C ASP A 3 7.61 -16.40 6.69
N LEU A 4 7.01 -15.21 6.81
CA LEU A 4 6.33 -14.76 8.05
C LEU A 4 5.03 -15.52 8.37
N PHE A 5 4.58 -16.41 7.48
CA PHE A 5 3.32 -17.13 7.65
C PHE A 5 3.54 -18.64 7.46
N PRO A 6 4.25 -19.32 8.38
CA PRO A 6 4.05 -20.74 8.54
C PRO A 6 2.63 -20.94 9.09
N THR A 7 1.94 -21.95 8.56
CA THR A 7 0.66 -22.50 9.01
C THR A 7 0.43 -22.38 10.52
N SER A 8 -0.21 -21.31 10.99
CA SER A 8 -0.40 -21.07 12.43
C SER A 8 -1.67 -21.76 12.93
N GLY A 9 -1.53 -22.53 14.00
CA GLY A 9 -2.60 -23.38 14.55
C GLY A 9 -3.88 -22.64 14.98
N HIS A 10 -3.77 -21.37 15.40
CA HIS A 10 -4.94 -20.58 15.81
C HIS A 10 -5.74 -20.01 14.63
N PHE A 11 -5.07 -19.50 13.59
CA PHE A 11 -5.74 -19.08 12.37
C PHE A 11 -6.37 -20.29 11.67
N ASN A 12 -5.63 -21.41 11.63
CA ASN A 12 -6.17 -22.66 11.13
C ASN A 12 -7.37 -23.13 11.95
N HIS A 13 -7.38 -23.04 13.29
CA HIS A 13 -8.52 -23.50 14.08
C HIS A 13 -9.78 -22.66 13.84
N GLU A 14 -9.69 -21.33 13.86
CA GLU A 14 -10.87 -20.47 13.65
C GLU A 14 -11.42 -20.63 12.22
N VAL A 15 -10.52 -20.71 11.24
CA VAL A 15 -10.90 -21.02 9.86
C VAL A 15 -11.54 -22.40 9.80
N THR A 16 -10.91 -23.44 10.35
CA THR A 16 -11.39 -24.84 10.31
C THR A 16 -12.79 -24.99 10.92
N THR A 17 -13.05 -24.39 12.08
CA THR A 17 -14.37 -24.45 12.73
C THR A 17 -15.44 -23.76 11.88
N GLN A 18 -15.13 -22.61 11.27
CA GLN A 18 -16.05 -21.96 10.33
C GLN A 18 -16.27 -22.81 9.08
N THR A 19 -15.22 -23.48 8.56
CA THR A 19 -15.29 -24.34 7.38
C THR A 19 -16.20 -25.55 7.58
N GLU A 20 -16.22 -26.16 8.78
CA GLU A 20 -17.10 -27.30 9.07
C GLU A 20 -18.58 -26.92 9.11
N VAL A 21 -18.91 -25.78 9.72
CA VAL A 21 -20.29 -25.25 9.74
C VAL A 21 -20.73 -24.93 8.31
N LEU A 22 -19.86 -24.29 7.52
CA LEU A 22 -20.10 -23.99 6.11
C LEU A 22 -20.32 -25.26 5.28
N ARG A 23 -19.54 -26.32 5.52
CA ARG A 23 -19.67 -27.58 4.79
C ARG A 23 -21.08 -28.17 4.90
N ARG A 24 -21.64 -28.21 6.12
CA ARG A 24 -23.02 -28.67 6.34
C ARG A 24 -24.05 -27.80 5.63
N GLN A 25 -23.84 -26.48 5.63
CA GLN A 25 -24.73 -25.55 4.93
C GLN A 25 -24.64 -25.66 3.41
N ILE A 26 -23.46 -26.01 2.86
CA ILE A 26 -23.24 -26.26 1.44
C ILE A 26 -23.95 -27.53 1.00
N ASP A 27 -23.81 -28.61 1.77
CA ASP A 27 -24.49 -29.88 1.49
C ASP A 27 -26.01 -29.66 1.49
N TYR A 28 -26.53 -28.91 2.48
CA TYR A 28 -27.93 -28.50 2.53
C TYR A 28 -28.33 -27.65 1.32
N ALA A 29 -27.59 -26.58 1.00
CA ALA A 29 -27.91 -25.69 -0.12
C ALA A 29 -27.90 -26.44 -1.47
N THR A 30 -26.96 -27.36 -1.66
CA THR A 30 -26.86 -28.18 -2.87
C THR A 30 -28.06 -29.13 -2.99
N ALA A 31 -28.44 -29.78 -1.89
CA ALA A 31 -29.62 -30.64 -1.85
C ALA A 31 -30.91 -29.84 -2.09
N GLU A 32 -31.03 -28.65 -1.50
CA GLU A 32 -32.24 -27.82 -1.62
C GLU A 32 -32.40 -27.22 -3.02
N VAL A 33 -31.32 -26.74 -3.66
CA VAL A 33 -31.36 -26.29 -5.06
C VAL A 33 -31.83 -27.43 -5.98
N THR A 34 -31.34 -28.64 -5.76
CA THR A 34 -31.76 -29.84 -6.52
C THR A 34 -33.22 -30.20 -6.26
N SER A 35 -33.67 -30.09 -5.00
CA SER A 35 -35.05 -30.32 -4.57
C SER A 35 -36.03 -29.28 -5.15
N ILE A 36 -35.64 -28.00 -5.21
CA ILE A 36 -36.45 -26.94 -5.82
C ILE A 36 -36.59 -27.18 -7.33
N ALA A 37 -35.53 -27.62 -8.01
CA ALA A 37 -35.60 -27.98 -9.42
C ALA A 37 -36.62 -29.09 -9.68
N SER A 38 -36.69 -30.12 -8.83
CA SER A 38 -37.71 -31.17 -8.96
C SER A 38 -39.12 -30.69 -8.59
N ARG A 39 -39.27 -29.83 -7.58
CA ARG A 39 -40.57 -29.24 -7.19
C ARG A 39 -41.15 -28.28 -8.23
N THR A 40 -40.32 -27.69 -9.08
CA THR A 40 -40.77 -26.76 -10.14
C THR A 40 -41.19 -27.46 -11.43
N GLN A 41 -40.73 -28.69 -11.68
CA GLN A 41 -41.13 -29.50 -12.84
C GLN A 41 -42.65 -29.67 -13.03
N PRO A 42 -43.47 -30.00 -12.01
CA PRO A 42 -44.91 -30.15 -12.21
C PRO A 42 -45.59 -28.84 -12.64
N PHE A 43 -45.17 -27.70 -12.07
CA PHE A 43 -45.71 -26.39 -12.46
C PHE A 43 -45.30 -26.02 -13.90
N GLN A 44 -44.09 -26.36 -14.31
CA GLN A 44 -43.63 -26.16 -15.69
C GLN A 44 -44.44 -27.00 -16.68
N ALA A 45 -44.73 -28.26 -16.33
CA ALA A 45 -45.57 -29.14 -17.14
C ALA A 45 -47.01 -28.61 -17.24
N GLU A 46 -47.57 -28.09 -16.14
CA GLU A 46 -48.90 -27.49 -16.13
C GLU A 46 -48.98 -26.20 -16.95
N ILE A 47 -47.96 -25.34 -16.89
CA ILE A 47 -47.86 -24.15 -17.75
C ILE A 47 -47.83 -24.55 -19.22
N ALA A 48 -47.02 -25.55 -19.60
CA ALA A 48 -46.95 -26.02 -20.98
C ALA A 48 -48.31 -26.56 -21.48
N GLU A 49 -49.05 -27.27 -20.61
CA GLU A 49 -50.41 -27.73 -20.92
C GLU A 49 -51.40 -26.54 -21.07
N LEU A 50 -51.31 -25.54 -20.19
CA LEU A 50 -52.14 -24.34 -20.26
C LEU A 50 -51.84 -23.49 -21.49
N GLU A 51 -50.57 -23.37 -21.91
CA GLU A 51 -50.16 -22.68 -23.14
C GLU A 51 -50.68 -23.41 -24.40
N ALA A 52 -50.66 -24.74 -24.40
CA ALA A 52 -51.27 -25.54 -25.45
C ALA A 52 -52.80 -25.31 -25.52
N LYS A 53 -53.48 -25.26 -24.37
CA LYS A 53 -54.91 -24.93 -24.29
C LYS A 53 -55.21 -23.51 -24.75
N LEU A 54 -54.39 -22.53 -24.36
CA LEU A 54 -54.50 -21.13 -24.79
C LEU A 54 -54.46 -21.00 -26.32
N SER A 55 -53.55 -21.74 -26.95
CA SER A 55 -53.38 -21.77 -28.41
C SER A 55 -54.59 -22.33 -29.16
N SER A 56 -55.44 -23.13 -28.49
CA SER A 56 -56.64 -23.75 -29.06
C SER A 56 -57.96 -23.04 -28.67
N ALA A 57 -57.90 -22.03 -27.78
CA ALA A 57 -59.07 -21.38 -27.23
C ALA A 57 -59.66 -20.34 -28.21
N THR A 58 -60.97 -20.45 -28.48
CA THR A 58 -61.70 -19.58 -29.43
C THR A 58 -62.44 -18.42 -28.76
N SER A 59 -62.62 -18.46 -27.43
CA SER A 59 -63.33 -17.45 -26.64
C SER A 59 -62.35 -16.58 -25.85
N THR A 60 -62.51 -15.26 -25.92
CA THR A 60 -61.70 -14.28 -25.16
C THR A 60 -61.80 -14.46 -23.64
N LYS A 61 -62.95 -14.89 -23.13
CA LYS A 61 -63.14 -15.15 -21.69
C LYS A 61 -62.33 -16.37 -21.23
N ASP A 62 -62.19 -17.38 -22.08
CA ASP A 62 -61.43 -18.59 -21.77
C ASP A 62 -59.92 -18.31 -21.88
N GLN A 63 -59.51 -17.50 -22.86
CA GLN A 63 -58.13 -17.02 -22.96
C GLN A 63 -57.70 -16.24 -21.71
N ASP A 64 -58.52 -15.31 -21.22
CA ASP A 64 -58.23 -14.55 -19.99
C ASP A 64 -58.14 -15.44 -18.74
N ALA A 65 -59.00 -16.46 -18.64
CA ALA A 65 -58.96 -17.41 -17.53
C ALA A 65 -57.69 -18.26 -17.54
N ILE A 66 -57.29 -18.77 -18.72
CA ILE A 66 -56.06 -19.54 -18.90
C ILE A 66 -54.83 -18.67 -18.61
N GLN A 67 -54.80 -17.42 -19.09
CA GLN A 67 -53.71 -16.49 -18.85
C GLN A 67 -53.51 -16.19 -17.36
N LYS A 68 -54.62 -16.09 -16.59
CA LYS A 68 -54.57 -15.93 -15.13
C LYS A 68 -54.00 -17.18 -14.45
N SER A 69 -54.36 -18.38 -14.91
CA SER A 69 -53.81 -19.64 -14.37
C SER A 69 -52.33 -19.79 -14.69
N ILE A 70 -51.89 -19.48 -15.91
CA ILE A 70 -50.46 -19.43 -16.28
C ILE A 70 -49.72 -18.46 -15.36
N SER A 71 -50.27 -17.26 -15.18
CA SER A 71 -49.68 -16.26 -14.28
C SER A 71 -49.62 -16.74 -12.83
N HIS A 72 -50.58 -17.54 -12.37
CA HIS A 72 -50.59 -18.12 -11.03
C HIS A 72 -49.50 -19.19 -10.88
N GLN A 73 -49.38 -20.11 -11.84
CA GLN A 73 -48.35 -21.15 -11.82
C GLN A 73 -46.95 -20.55 -11.95
N GLN A 74 -46.78 -19.55 -12.82
CA GLN A 74 -45.52 -18.83 -12.95
C GLN A 74 -45.11 -18.18 -11.63
N ARG A 75 -46.06 -17.60 -10.88
CA ARG A 75 -45.79 -17.05 -9.54
C ARG A 75 -45.31 -18.13 -8.55
N GLN A 76 -45.87 -19.34 -8.59
CA GLN A 76 -45.43 -20.42 -7.71
C GLN A 76 -44.01 -20.89 -8.06
N ILE A 77 -43.67 -20.94 -9.35
CA ILE A 77 -42.30 -21.20 -9.80
C ILE A 77 -41.36 -20.10 -9.30
N ASP A 78 -41.71 -18.83 -9.49
CA ASP A 78 -40.86 -17.70 -9.13
C ASP A 78 -40.59 -17.67 -7.61
N GLN A 79 -41.60 -17.98 -6.78
CA GLN A 79 -41.46 -18.08 -5.31
C GLN A 79 -40.46 -19.17 -4.86
N LEU A 80 -40.36 -20.27 -5.61
CA LEU A 80 -39.43 -21.36 -5.31
C LEU A 80 -38.05 -21.09 -5.92
N ARG A 81 -38.02 -20.52 -7.13
CA ARG A 81 -36.78 -20.26 -7.88
C ARG A 81 -35.95 -19.14 -7.27
N GLU A 82 -36.60 -18.13 -6.67
CA GLU A 82 -35.91 -16.99 -6.08
C GLU A 82 -34.90 -17.38 -4.96
N PRO A 83 -35.26 -18.21 -3.96
CA PRO A 83 -34.30 -18.78 -3.01
C PRO A 83 -33.22 -19.66 -3.67
N ALA A 84 -33.58 -20.44 -4.69
CA ALA A 84 -32.65 -21.35 -5.37
C ALA A 84 -31.57 -20.59 -6.15
N ASP A 85 -31.95 -19.55 -6.90
CA ASP A 85 -31.03 -18.68 -7.64
C ASP A 85 -30.03 -18.00 -6.69
N GLU A 86 -30.48 -17.64 -5.49
CA GLU A 86 -29.61 -17.11 -4.44
C GLU A 86 -28.62 -18.14 -3.91
N MET A 87 -29.11 -19.32 -3.54
CA MET A 87 -28.25 -20.41 -3.08
C MET A 87 -27.22 -20.78 -4.16
N GLU A 88 -27.61 -20.85 -5.43
CA GLU A 88 -26.71 -21.14 -6.54
C GLU A 88 -25.62 -20.05 -6.68
N PHE A 89 -25.99 -18.78 -6.56
CA PHE A 89 -25.01 -17.69 -6.52
C PHE A 89 -24.02 -17.84 -5.37
N LEU A 90 -24.52 -18.10 -4.16
CA LEU A 90 -23.70 -18.27 -2.96
C LEU A 90 -22.79 -19.50 -3.05
N LEU A 91 -23.27 -20.61 -3.62
CA LEU A 91 -22.47 -21.81 -3.88
C LEU A 91 -21.34 -21.53 -4.89
N LYS A 92 -21.63 -20.82 -5.98
CA LYS A 92 -20.60 -20.40 -6.96
C LYS A 92 -19.57 -19.49 -6.33
N LEU A 93 -20.01 -18.55 -5.49
CA LEU A 93 -19.11 -17.65 -4.76
C LEU A 93 -18.20 -18.45 -3.81
N TRP A 94 -18.77 -19.40 -3.07
CA TRP A 94 -18.02 -20.28 -2.19
C TRP A 94 -16.99 -21.14 -2.93
N GLN A 95 -17.35 -21.69 -4.09
CA GLN A 95 -16.40 -22.44 -4.93
C GLN A 95 -15.21 -21.58 -5.36
N GLN A 96 -15.44 -20.30 -5.71
CA GLN A 96 -14.35 -19.36 -6.01
C GLN A 96 -13.45 -19.13 -4.79
N ILE A 97 -14.04 -18.98 -3.60
CA ILE A 97 -13.29 -18.84 -2.34
C ILE A 97 -12.42 -20.07 -2.10
N GLN A 98 -12.97 -21.28 -2.27
CA GLN A 98 -12.21 -22.53 -2.09
C GLN A 98 -11.08 -22.70 -3.10
N GLN A 99 -11.34 -22.45 -4.38
CA GLN A 99 -10.32 -22.52 -5.42
C GLN A 99 -9.17 -21.55 -5.12
N PHE A 100 -9.51 -20.34 -4.65
CA PHE A 100 -8.52 -19.36 -4.25
C PHE A 100 -7.70 -19.82 -3.03
N ALA A 101 -8.35 -20.35 -2.00
CA ALA A 101 -7.68 -20.88 -0.81
C ALA A 101 -6.76 -22.07 -1.15
N GLN A 102 -7.20 -22.96 -2.04
CA GLN A 102 -6.40 -24.09 -2.50
C GLN A 102 -5.19 -23.61 -3.29
N ALA A 103 -5.36 -22.65 -4.21
CA ALA A 103 -4.26 -22.07 -4.97
C ALA A 103 -3.25 -21.34 -4.05
N ALA A 104 -3.71 -20.75 -2.94
CA ALA A 104 -2.83 -20.16 -1.94
C ALA A 104 -2.08 -21.20 -1.11
N HIS A 105 -2.64 -22.40 -0.93
CA HIS A 105 -1.98 -23.51 -0.24
C HIS A 105 -0.95 -24.22 -1.13
N ASP A 106 -1.30 -24.45 -2.40
CA ASP A 106 -0.46 -25.19 -3.35
C ASP A 106 0.78 -24.38 -3.80
N ASN A 107 0.63 -23.05 -3.87
CA ASN A 107 1.77 -22.17 -4.07
C ASN A 107 2.53 -22.06 -2.74
N SER A 108 3.61 -22.84 -2.60
CA SER A 108 4.53 -22.78 -1.44
C SER A 108 5.20 -21.42 -1.22
N THR A 109 4.98 -20.46 -2.12
CA THR A 109 5.36 -19.06 -1.96
C THR A 109 4.30 -18.30 -1.17
N ALA A 110 4.69 -17.58 -0.11
CA ALA A 110 3.78 -16.76 0.68
C ALA A 110 2.83 -15.93 -0.18
N PHE A 111 1.54 -16.20 -0.01
CA PHE A 111 0.49 -15.50 -0.71
C PHE A 111 0.38 -14.06 -0.18
N PRO A 112 0.47 -13.02 -1.02
CA PRO A 112 0.44 -11.64 -0.55
C PRO A 112 -0.95 -11.30 0.02
N LEU A 113 -1.01 -10.94 1.31
CA LEU A 113 -2.24 -10.63 2.03
C LEU A 113 -3.09 -9.55 1.35
N GLY A 114 -2.48 -8.58 0.67
CA GLY A 114 -3.23 -7.56 -0.05
C GLY A 114 -4.00 -8.12 -1.25
N ARG A 115 -3.47 -9.13 -1.95
CA ARG A 115 -4.22 -9.83 -3.00
C ARG A 115 -5.46 -10.53 -2.43
N LEU A 116 -5.33 -11.17 -1.26
CA LEU A 116 -6.45 -11.80 -0.57
C LEU A 116 -7.53 -10.76 -0.17
N ALA A 117 -7.12 -9.60 0.36
CA ALA A 117 -8.04 -8.50 0.65
C ALA A 117 -8.75 -7.98 -0.61
N ARG A 118 -8.02 -7.81 -1.72
CA ARG A 118 -8.58 -7.37 -3.00
C ARG A 118 -9.63 -8.35 -3.51
N THR A 119 -9.29 -9.64 -3.60
CA THR A 119 -10.24 -10.68 -4.05
C THR A 119 -11.48 -10.72 -3.16
N THR A 120 -11.29 -10.60 -1.84
CA THR A 120 -12.39 -10.54 -0.88
C THR A 120 -13.32 -9.35 -1.13
N ARG A 121 -12.77 -8.18 -1.42
CA ARG A 121 -13.53 -6.99 -1.82
C ARG A 121 -14.31 -7.23 -3.12
N GLU A 122 -13.67 -7.80 -4.14
CA GLU A 122 -14.32 -8.12 -5.41
C GLU A 122 -15.49 -9.09 -5.23
N TRP A 123 -15.36 -10.09 -4.35
CA TRP A 123 -16.44 -11.00 -3.98
C TRP A 123 -17.61 -10.28 -3.31
N ARG A 124 -17.34 -9.36 -2.38
CA ARG A 124 -18.40 -8.51 -1.80
C ARG A 124 -19.09 -7.63 -2.83
N GLU A 125 -18.33 -7.05 -3.76
CA GLU A 125 -18.90 -6.23 -4.83
C GLU A 125 -19.82 -7.06 -5.74
N LYS A 126 -19.45 -8.31 -6.06
CA LYS A 126 -20.32 -9.25 -6.78
C LYS A 126 -21.60 -9.55 -6.01
N GLU A 127 -21.49 -9.84 -4.72
CA GLU A 127 -22.64 -10.09 -3.84
C GLU A 127 -23.58 -8.87 -3.80
N ASN A 128 -23.04 -7.68 -3.60
CA ASN A 128 -23.81 -6.43 -3.57
C ASN A 128 -24.49 -6.14 -4.90
N LYS A 129 -23.81 -6.33 -6.04
CA LYS A 129 -24.38 -6.17 -7.38
C LYS A 129 -25.52 -7.15 -7.63
N PHE A 130 -25.36 -8.41 -7.21
CA PHE A 130 -26.42 -9.42 -7.29
C PHE A 130 -27.67 -8.99 -6.50
N ARG A 131 -27.47 -8.48 -5.27
CA ARG A 131 -28.56 -7.96 -4.42
C ARG A 131 -29.23 -6.73 -5.03
N GLU A 132 -28.45 -5.79 -5.55
CA GLU A 132 -28.99 -4.57 -6.14
C GLU A 132 -29.80 -4.89 -7.40
N LYS A 133 -29.33 -5.83 -8.23
CA LYS A 133 -30.06 -6.33 -9.39
C LYS A 133 -31.42 -6.92 -8.98
N ARG A 134 -31.44 -7.82 -7.99
CA ARG A 134 -32.71 -8.37 -7.48
C ARG A 134 -33.66 -7.30 -6.96
N ARG A 135 -33.14 -6.33 -6.21
CA ARG A 135 -33.95 -5.20 -5.72
C ARG A 135 -34.55 -4.38 -6.87
N LYS A 136 -33.82 -4.18 -7.98
CA LYS A 136 -34.32 -3.47 -9.18
C LYS A 136 -35.36 -4.30 -9.94
N ASP A 137 -35.17 -5.61 -10.00
CA ASP A 137 -36.08 -6.55 -10.66
C ASP A 137 -37.38 -6.78 -9.85
N GLY A 138 -37.55 -6.12 -8.69
CA GLY A 138 -38.71 -6.28 -7.81
C GLY A 138 -38.69 -7.56 -6.97
N LEU A 139 -37.68 -8.41 -7.18
CA LEU A 139 -37.39 -9.62 -6.40
C LEU A 139 -36.95 -9.20 -4.97
N GLY A 140 -37.70 -9.63 -3.96
CA GLY A 140 -37.51 -9.28 -2.55
C GLY A 140 -38.36 -8.13 -1.99
N ARG A 141 -39.24 -7.49 -2.80
CA ARG A 141 -40.21 -6.49 -2.28
C ARG A 141 -41.66 -6.98 -2.27
N THR A 142 -41.98 -7.95 -3.11
CA THR A 142 -43.39 -8.26 -3.40
C THR A 142 -43.94 -9.41 -2.57
N TYR A 143 -43.12 -10.35 -2.11
CA TYR A 143 -43.62 -11.49 -1.33
C TYR A 143 -42.58 -11.99 -0.33
N PRO A 144 -42.96 -12.28 0.93
CA PRO A 144 -42.06 -12.99 1.83
C PRO A 144 -41.79 -14.36 1.22
N ALA A 145 -40.52 -14.70 1.01
CA ALA A 145 -40.14 -16.07 0.73
C ALA A 145 -40.77 -16.97 1.81
N PRO A 146 -41.28 -18.17 1.47
CA PRO A 146 -41.83 -19.07 2.49
C PRO A 146 -40.81 -19.21 3.62
N GLU A 147 -41.25 -19.05 4.88
CA GLU A 147 -40.35 -19.02 6.06
C GLU A 147 -39.35 -20.18 6.08
N VAL A 148 -39.78 -21.32 5.51
CA VAL A 148 -39.01 -22.55 5.32
C VAL A 148 -37.68 -22.34 4.56
N TYR A 149 -37.61 -21.41 3.60
CA TYR A 149 -36.39 -21.16 2.80
C TYR A 149 -35.63 -19.91 3.22
N ALA A 150 -36.29 -18.96 3.89
CA ALA A 150 -35.67 -17.70 4.25
C ALA A 150 -34.52 -17.90 5.25
N ALA A 151 -34.72 -18.72 6.27
CA ALA A 151 -33.72 -18.92 7.32
C ALA A 151 -32.44 -19.63 6.82
N PRO A 152 -32.49 -20.77 6.11
CA PRO A 152 -31.27 -21.44 5.65
C PRO A 152 -30.45 -20.61 4.64
N VAL A 153 -31.11 -19.86 3.76
CA VAL A 153 -30.43 -18.95 2.82
C VAL A 153 -29.73 -17.82 3.57
N GLN A 154 -30.42 -17.22 4.55
CA GLN A 154 -29.84 -16.19 5.40
C GLN A 154 -28.66 -16.70 6.23
N ASP A 155 -28.76 -17.92 6.77
CA ASP A 155 -27.69 -18.56 7.54
C ASP A 155 -26.46 -18.86 6.67
N PHE A 156 -26.66 -19.38 5.46
CA PHE A 156 -25.57 -19.65 4.54
C PHE A 156 -24.89 -18.36 4.08
N ARG A 157 -25.68 -17.33 3.75
CA ARG A 157 -25.16 -15.99 3.46
C ARG A 157 -24.36 -15.45 4.64
N ALA A 158 -24.90 -15.50 5.85
CA ALA A 158 -24.22 -15.01 7.04
C ALA A 158 -22.89 -15.74 7.29
N SER A 159 -22.79 -17.02 6.98
CA SER A 159 -21.53 -17.76 7.03
C SER A 159 -20.53 -17.31 5.96
N ILE A 160 -20.96 -17.09 4.72
CA ILE A 160 -20.10 -16.54 3.68
C ILE A 160 -19.62 -15.15 4.07
N SER A 161 -20.52 -14.28 4.55
CA SER A 161 -20.15 -12.94 5.02
C SER A 161 -19.12 -13.00 6.14
N ARG A 162 -19.28 -13.89 7.13
CA ARG A 162 -18.29 -14.10 8.21
C ARG A 162 -16.91 -14.48 7.64
N VAL A 163 -16.86 -15.38 6.66
CA VAL A 163 -15.59 -15.73 6.02
C VAL A 163 -14.98 -14.55 5.29
N LEU A 164 -15.78 -13.79 4.54
CA LEU A 164 -15.32 -12.56 3.88
C LEU A 164 -14.88 -11.49 4.89
N ASP A 165 -15.44 -11.44 6.10
CA ASP A 165 -15.02 -10.55 7.17
C ASP A 165 -13.65 -10.95 7.73
N LEU A 166 -13.37 -12.25 7.87
CA LEU A 166 -12.07 -12.78 8.33
C LEU A 166 -10.90 -12.40 7.40
N PHE A 167 -11.20 -12.16 6.12
CA PHE A 167 -10.25 -11.78 5.07
C PHE A 167 -10.39 -10.31 4.63
N SER A 168 -11.21 -9.53 5.32
CA SER A 168 -11.29 -8.09 5.10
C SER A 168 -9.95 -7.42 5.41
N LEU A 169 -9.67 -6.30 4.74
CA LEU A 169 -8.41 -5.57 4.92
C LEU A 169 -8.17 -5.21 6.40
N ASP A 170 -9.17 -4.70 7.12
CA ASP A 170 -9.04 -4.40 8.55
C ASP A 170 -8.75 -5.64 9.40
N SER A 171 -9.37 -6.78 9.10
CA SER A 171 -9.11 -8.03 9.82
C SER A 171 -7.68 -8.50 9.59
N LEU A 172 -7.20 -8.42 8.34
CA LEU A 172 -5.81 -8.78 8.01
C LEU A 172 -4.81 -7.84 8.69
N LEU A 173 -5.05 -6.52 8.68
CA LEU A 173 -4.17 -5.55 9.34
C LEU A 173 -4.07 -5.80 10.85
N ARG A 174 -5.20 -6.14 11.50
CA ARG A 174 -5.20 -6.50 12.94
C ARG A 174 -4.41 -7.78 13.23
N LYS A 175 -4.25 -8.67 12.24
CA LYS A 175 -3.49 -9.92 12.39
C LYS A 175 -1.98 -9.73 12.21
N VAL A 176 -1.52 -8.67 11.54
CA VAL A 176 -0.08 -8.39 11.33
C VAL A 176 0.73 -8.45 12.64
N PRO A 177 0.41 -7.70 13.71
CA PRO A 177 1.18 -7.75 14.95
C PRO A 177 1.08 -9.10 15.67
N ILE A 178 -0.06 -9.80 15.54
CA ILE A 178 -0.27 -11.12 16.17
C ILE A 178 0.64 -12.15 15.53
N VAL A 179 0.66 -12.19 14.20
CA VAL A 179 1.49 -13.14 13.45
C VAL A 179 2.96 -12.83 13.64
N TYR A 180 3.33 -11.55 13.66
CA TYR A 180 4.71 -11.18 13.97
C TYR A 180 5.13 -11.65 15.37
N GLN A 181 4.29 -11.48 16.38
CA GLN A 181 4.60 -11.99 17.72
C GLN A 181 4.76 -13.52 17.75
N GLN A 182 3.94 -14.26 16.99
CA GLN A 182 4.10 -15.70 16.83
C GLN A 182 5.42 -16.06 16.16
N PHE A 183 5.80 -15.32 15.10
CA PHE A 183 7.09 -15.45 14.45
C PHE A 183 8.24 -15.22 15.44
N ARG A 184 8.18 -14.18 16.28
CA ARG A 184 9.19 -13.91 17.32
C ARG A 184 9.32 -15.08 18.30
N LEU A 185 8.20 -15.63 18.76
CA LEU A 185 8.17 -16.77 19.70
C LEU A 185 8.62 -18.09 19.07
N ALA A 186 8.46 -18.27 17.77
CA ALA A 186 8.92 -19.47 17.08
C ALA A 186 10.42 -19.40 16.74
N ASN A 187 10.94 -18.21 16.41
CA ASN A 187 12.27 -18.05 15.82
C ASN A 187 13.31 -17.41 16.77
N TRP A 188 13.05 -17.39 18.08
CA TRP A 188 13.97 -16.78 19.04
C TRP A 188 15.26 -17.60 19.25
N GLU A 189 15.24 -18.93 19.10
CA GLU A 189 16.44 -19.80 19.16
C GLU A 189 16.91 -20.28 17.78
N GLU A 190 15.99 -20.65 16.89
CA GLU A 190 16.30 -21.53 15.75
C GLU A 190 17.09 -20.88 14.60
N LEU A 191 17.05 -19.54 14.47
CA LEU A 191 17.61 -18.82 13.31
C LEU A 191 18.64 -17.75 13.66
N GLY A 192 18.97 -17.56 14.94
CA GLY A 192 19.85 -16.45 15.38
C GLY A 192 19.31 -15.06 15.02
N PHE A 193 18.02 -14.96 14.69
CA PHE A 193 17.37 -13.72 14.24
C PHE A 193 17.27 -12.70 15.38
N PHE A 194 17.15 -13.20 16.61
CA PHE A 194 17.13 -12.41 17.82
C PHE A 194 18.34 -12.76 18.70
N LEU A 195 18.89 -11.77 19.40
CA LEU A 195 19.88 -12.02 20.44
C LEU A 195 19.23 -12.81 21.59
N GLY A 196 19.96 -13.71 22.24
CA GLY A 196 19.43 -14.48 23.38
C GLY A 196 18.94 -13.59 24.55
N SER A 197 19.47 -12.37 24.67
CA SER A 197 19.02 -11.35 25.63
C SER A 197 17.65 -10.75 25.29
N SER A 198 17.11 -10.97 24.09
CA SER A 198 15.85 -10.38 23.62
C SER A 198 14.61 -11.14 24.08
N LEU A 199 14.74 -12.37 24.60
CA LEU A 199 13.58 -13.20 25.01
C LEU A 199 12.66 -12.53 26.05
N PRO A 200 13.16 -11.85 27.10
CA PRO A 200 12.29 -11.11 28.01
C PRO A 200 11.48 -10.02 27.29
N ALA A 201 12.09 -9.27 26.37
CA ALA A 201 11.42 -8.25 25.59
C ALA A 201 10.36 -8.85 24.63
N VAL A 202 10.65 -10.02 24.04
CA VAL A 202 9.70 -10.77 23.23
C VAL A 202 8.47 -11.18 24.06
N ASN A 203 8.68 -11.74 25.25
CA ASN A 203 7.59 -12.15 26.14
C ASN A 203 6.74 -10.97 26.65
N GLU A 204 7.39 -9.83 26.91
CA GLU A 204 6.74 -8.57 27.31
C GLU A 204 6.09 -7.83 26.13
N ARG A 205 6.17 -8.36 24.90
CA ARG A 205 5.65 -7.73 23.67
C ARG A 205 6.23 -6.33 23.41
N LYS A 206 7.45 -6.09 23.89
CA LYS A 206 8.20 -4.88 23.55
C LYS A 206 8.77 -5.04 22.14
N ILE A 207 8.63 -4.00 21.33
CA ILE A 207 9.15 -3.93 19.97
C ILE A 207 10.25 -2.87 19.91
N ASP A 208 11.33 -3.18 19.22
CA ASP A 208 12.35 -2.21 18.85
C ASP A 208 11.86 -1.30 17.69
N SER A 209 12.54 -0.17 17.51
CA SER A 209 12.33 0.75 16.38
C SER A 209 12.37 0.08 15.00
N LEU A 210 13.34 -0.78 14.72
CA LEU A 210 13.44 -1.47 13.42
C LEU A 210 12.33 -2.50 13.24
N GLU A 211 11.90 -3.17 14.32
CA GLU A 211 10.75 -4.07 14.30
C GLU A 211 9.47 -3.29 13.98
N LEU A 212 9.31 -2.10 14.56
CA LEU A 212 8.18 -1.23 14.29
C LEU A 212 8.14 -0.78 12.82
N ASP A 213 9.26 -0.30 12.26
CA ASP A 213 9.32 0.11 10.85
C ASP A 213 8.99 -1.04 9.91
N THR A 214 9.48 -2.24 10.24
CA THR A 214 9.19 -3.48 9.51
C THR A 214 7.69 -3.82 9.54
N LEU A 215 7.02 -3.64 10.69
CA LEU A 215 5.59 -3.86 10.84
C LEU A 215 4.76 -2.82 10.07
N ILE A 216 5.18 -1.56 10.11
CA ILE A 216 4.55 -0.47 9.34
C ILE A 216 4.69 -0.77 7.85
N PHE A 217 5.89 -1.14 7.38
CA PHE A 217 6.14 -1.52 6.00
C PHE A 217 5.23 -2.65 5.56
N ALA A 218 5.11 -3.70 6.38
CA ALA A 218 4.24 -4.84 6.09
C ALA A 218 2.77 -4.41 5.98
N ALA A 219 2.28 -3.61 6.94
CA ALA A 219 0.91 -3.10 6.93
C ALA A 219 0.61 -2.24 5.70
N LEU A 220 1.49 -1.28 5.38
CA LEU A 220 1.36 -0.41 4.21
C LEU A 220 1.43 -1.22 2.90
N SER A 221 2.27 -2.25 2.84
CA SER A 221 2.35 -3.16 1.69
C SER A 221 1.02 -3.89 1.48
N VAL A 222 0.41 -4.41 2.55
CA VAL A 222 -0.92 -5.06 2.48
C VAL A 222 -1.98 -4.09 1.96
N VAL A 223 -2.03 -2.86 2.47
CA VAL A 223 -2.98 -1.84 2.03
C VAL A 223 -2.78 -1.50 0.56
N ARG A 224 -1.53 -1.27 0.16
CA ARG A 224 -1.19 -0.93 -1.22
C ARG A 224 -1.56 -2.06 -2.19
N ASP A 225 -1.21 -3.29 -1.85
CA ASP A 225 -1.57 -4.47 -2.64
C ASP A 225 -3.09 -4.70 -2.69
N ALA A 226 -3.83 -4.34 -1.63
CA ALA A 226 -5.30 -4.43 -1.66
C ALA A 226 -5.93 -3.43 -2.64
N HIS A 227 -5.25 -2.31 -2.93
CA HIS A 227 -5.76 -1.20 -3.73
C HIS A 227 -5.06 -0.99 -5.07
N ASP A 228 -4.05 -1.79 -5.39
CA ASP A 228 -3.34 -1.66 -6.66
C ASP A 228 -4.29 -1.89 -7.87
N GLY A 229 -4.22 -0.95 -8.84
CA GLY A 229 -5.15 -0.82 -9.97
C GLY A 229 -6.53 -0.20 -9.66
N GLY A 230 -6.89 0.02 -8.39
CA GLY A 230 -8.18 0.60 -7.97
C GLY A 230 -8.15 2.13 -7.81
N GLN A 231 -9.34 2.74 -7.69
CA GLN A 231 -9.44 4.11 -7.14
C GLN A 231 -9.21 4.04 -5.63
N VAL A 232 -8.21 4.77 -5.13
CA VAL A 232 -8.09 5.09 -3.70
C VAL A 232 -8.88 6.36 -3.47
N LEU A 233 -10.08 6.21 -2.92
CA LEU A 233 -10.90 7.33 -2.50
C LEU A 233 -10.64 7.60 -1.03
N GLN A 234 -10.35 8.86 -0.72
CA GLN A 234 -10.31 9.30 0.67
C GLN A 234 -11.76 9.37 1.16
N GLU A 235 -12.05 8.56 2.17
CA GLU A 235 -13.37 8.47 2.77
C GLU A 235 -13.27 8.75 4.26
N SER A 236 -14.33 9.33 4.81
CA SER A 236 -14.49 9.50 6.26
C SER A 236 -14.79 8.15 6.89
N GLY A 237 -13.92 7.70 7.79
CA GLY A 237 -14.08 6.45 8.52
C GLY A 237 -13.03 6.32 9.63
N ASP A 238 -13.31 5.47 10.62
CA ASP A 238 -12.44 5.26 11.78
C ASP A 238 -11.67 3.93 11.73
N SER A 239 -11.85 3.15 10.66
CA SER A 239 -11.15 1.88 10.48
C SER A 239 -9.64 2.10 10.28
N VAL A 240 -8.83 1.09 10.60
CA VAL A 240 -7.38 1.18 10.48
C VAL A 240 -6.99 1.26 9.01
N SER A 241 -7.66 0.47 8.16
CA SER A 241 -7.50 0.51 6.71
C SER A 241 -7.77 1.91 6.16
N GLN A 242 -8.87 2.55 6.57
CA GLN A 242 -9.25 3.87 6.06
C GLN A 242 -8.26 4.96 6.49
N LYS A 243 -7.78 4.92 7.74
CA LYS A 243 -6.75 5.84 8.23
C LYS A 243 -5.49 5.74 7.38
N LEU A 244 -5.01 4.53 7.12
CA LEU A 244 -3.82 4.32 6.28
C LEU A 244 -4.02 4.75 4.82
N LEU A 245 -5.20 4.47 4.25
CA LEU A 245 -5.54 4.92 2.88
C LEU A 245 -5.57 6.45 2.78
N ASN A 246 -6.08 7.12 3.79
CA ASN A 246 -6.15 8.59 3.84
C ASN A 246 -4.76 9.23 3.96
N GLU A 247 -3.74 8.51 4.42
CA GLU A 247 -2.36 8.98 4.43
C GLU A 247 -1.65 8.88 3.07
N MET A 248 -2.25 8.23 2.07
CA MET A 248 -1.66 8.17 0.75
C MET A 248 -1.63 9.56 0.09
N ARG A 249 -0.56 9.84 -0.67
CA ARG A 249 -0.31 11.11 -1.36
C ARG A 249 -0.05 10.87 -2.84
N LEU A 250 -0.43 11.82 -3.69
CA LEU A 250 -0.16 11.73 -5.13
C LEU A 250 1.33 11.73 -5.43
N VAL A 251 2.09 12.55 -4.69
CA VAL A 251 3.53 12.70 -4.81
C VAL A 251 4.13 12.61 -3.41
N VAL A 252 5.17 11.79 -3.26
CA VAL A 252 6.01 11.72 -2.06
C VAL A 252 7.41 12.19 -2.45
N ALA A 253 7.88 13.23 -1.80
CA ALA A 253 9.25 13.73 -1.96
C ALA A 253 9.97 13.65 -0.61
N VAL A 254 11.13 13.02 -0.60
CA VAL A 254 11.97 12.85 0.60
C VAL A 254 13.30 13.53 0.32
N ASP A 255 13.60 14.54 1.11
CA ASP A 255 14.92 15.19 1.11
C ASP A 255 15.81 14.57 2.18
N GLU A 256 17.12 14.62 1.96
CA GLU A 256 18.13 13.91 2.76
C GLU A 256 17.82 12.42 2.97
N ALA A 257 17.33 11.77 1.92
CA ALA A 257 16.94 10.36 1.91
C ALA A 257 18.08 9.42 2.39
N SER A 258 19.33 9.83 2.21
CA SER A 258 20.52 9.09 2.68
C SER A 258 20.55 8.88 4.19
N ASP A 259 19.84 9.68 4.98
CA ASP A 259 19.79 9.57 6.44
C ASP A 259 18.77 8.53 6.94
N PHE A 260 17.90 8.03 6.07
CA PHE A 260 16.87 7.04 6.40
C PHE A 260 17.28 5.64 5.95
N SER A 261 16.86 4.63 6.71
CA SER A 261 17.04 3.24 6.34
C SER A 261 16.20 2.87 5.10
N ALA A 262 16.60 1.79 4.41
CA ALA A 262 15.84 1.30 3.26
C ALA A 262 14.38 0.95 3.61
N THR A 263 14.12 0.47 4.84
CA THR A 263 12.76 0.17 5.32
C THR A 263 11.94 1.43 5.51
N GLU A 264 12.49 2.46 6.14
CA GLU A 264 11.81 3.75 6.33
C GLU A 264 11.50 4.42 4.99
N LEU A 265 12.46 4.45 4.06
CA LEU A 265 12.25 4.94 2.70
C LEU A 265 11.19 4.11 1.96
N GLY A 266 11.19 2.80 2.20
CA GLY A 266 10.14 1.89 1.76
C GLY A 266 8.76 2.30 2.27
N CYS A 267 8.61 2.54 3.58
CA CYS A 267 7.38 3.03 4.18
C CYS A 267 6.92 4.34 3.55
N MET A 268 7.82 5.31 3.41
CA MET A 268 7.51 6.60 2.78
C MET A 268 7.05 6.42 1.32
N ALA A 269 7.73 5.58 0.55
CA ALA A 269 7.36 5.27 -0.82
C ALA A 269 6.01 4.54 -0.92
N LEU A 270 5.65 3.71 0.07
CA LEU A 270 4.36 3.03 0.14
C LEU A 270 3.18 4.00 0.38
N LEU A 271 3.44 5.21 0.89
CA LEU A 271 2.44 6.26 0.98
C LEU A 271 2.15 6.93 -0.38
N ALA A 272 2.93 6.67 -1.43
CA ALA A 272 2.57 7.15 -2.76
C ALA A 272 1.33 6.41 -3.29
N HIS A 273 0.42 7.16 -3.88
CA HIS A 273 -0.83 6.65 -4.41
C HIS A 273 -0.55 5.53 -5.45
N PRO A 274 -1.13 4.31 -5.32
CA PRO A 274 -0.75 3.14 -6.10
C PRO A 274 -0.78 3.34 -7.62
N ARG A 275 -1.78 4.09 -8.12
CA ARG A 275 -1.93 4.43 -9.55
C ARG A 275 -0.82 5.30 -10.12
N PHE A 276 -0.26 6.23 -9.34
CA PHE A 276 0.72 7.20 -9.83
C PHE A 276 2.14 6.79 -9.46
N ASN A 277 2.31 6.19 -8.27
CA ASN A 277 3.60 5.74 -7.74
C ASN A 277 4.70 6.82 -7.86
N SER A 278 4.34 8.08 -7.62
CA SER A 278 5.27 9.21 -7.80
C SER A 278 6.07 9.42 -6.52
N VAL A 279 7.28 8.89 -6.50
CA VAL A 279 8.23 9.02 -5.40
C VAL A 279 9.51 9.68 -5.91
N THR A 280 10.01 10.68 -5.20
CA THR A 280 11.30 11.32 -5.47
C THR A 280 12.12 11.33 -4.20
N LEU A 281 13.32 10.78 -4.27
CA LEU A 281 14.27 10.73 -3.17
C LEU A 281 15.48 11.57 -3.57
N SER A 282 15.83 12.55 -2.75
CA SER A 282 17.06 13.34 -2.90
C SER A 282 17.91 13.20 -1.65
N GLY A 283 19.22 13.24 -1.82
CA GLY A 283 20.17 13.19 -0.71
C GLY A 283 21.59 13.01 -1.24
N ASP A 284 22.55 13.13 -0.33
CA ASP A 284 23.96 12.87 -0.62
C ASP A 284 24.47 11.78 0.32
N LEU A 285 24.76 10.59 -0.24
CA LEU A 285 25.33 9.46 0.51
C LEU A 285 26.62 9.84 1.25
N MET A 286 27.37 10.82 0.75
CA MET A 286 28.58 11.32 1.39
C MET A 286 28.33 12.20 2.61
N GLN A 287 27.12 12.79 2.72
CA GLN A 287 26.71 13.67 3.80
C GLN A 287 25.79 12.96 4.81
N ARG A 288 25.65 11.64 4.69
CA ARG A 288 24.89 10.84 5.65
C ARG A 288 25.39 11.07 7.08
N MET A 289 24.46 11.45 7.96
CA MET A 289 24.69 11.77 9.37
C MET A 289 24.33 10.59 10.29
N THR A 290 23.53 9.65 9.82
CA THR A 290 23.05 8.50 10.62
C THR A 290 23.82 7.21 10.30
N GLN A 291 23.85 6.27 11.25
CA GLN A 291 24.45 4.94 11.04
C GLN A 291 23.50 3.96 10.33
N HIS A 292 22.19 4.20 10.42
CA HIS A 292 21.15 3.34 9.87
C HIS A 292 20.65 3.79 8.48
N GLY A 293 21.06 4.97 8.04
CA GLY A 293 20.75 5.48 6.72
C GLY A 293 21.38 4.64 5.61
N ILE A 294 20.79 4.66 4.41
CA ILE A 294 21.31 3.90 3.26
C ILE A 294 22.76 4.29 2.93
N ALA A 295 23.60 3.31 2.62
CA ALA A 295 24.98 3.53 2.16
C ALA A 295 25.07 3.52 0.62
N ASP A 296 24.11 2.88 -0.04
CA ASP A 296 24.01 2.77 -1.48
C ASP A 296 22.55 2.89 -1.95
N TRP A 297 22.33 3.57 -3.07
CA TRP A 297 20.98 3.71 -3.65
C TRP A 297 20.40 2.37 -4.14
N GLY A 298 21.25 1.36 -4.37
CA GLY A 298 20.83 -0.01 -4.68
C GLY A 298 20.20 -0.74 -3.50
N GLU A 299 20.35 -0.28 -2.25
CA GLU A 299 19.64 -0.83 -1.09
C GLU A 299 18.11 -0.67 -1.19
N LEU A 300 17.65 0.20 -2.09
CA LEU A 300 16.24 0.45 -2.36
C LEU A 300 15.57 -0.63 -3.25
N GLU A 301 16.16 -1.80 -3.39
CA GLU A 301 15.53 -2.97 -4.03
C GLU A 301 14.21 -3.38 -3.37
N LEU A 302 13.99 -3.01 -2.10
CA LEU A 302 12.73 -3.23 -1.39
C LEU A 302 11.57 -2.40 -1.94
N LEU A 303 11.84 -1.35 -2.73
CA LEU A 303 10.80 -0.57 -3.39
C LEU A 303 10.10 -1.40 -4.47
N HIS A 304 8.78 -1.27 -4.57
CA HIS A 304 7.98 -1.93 -5.62
C HIS A 304 8.46 -1.64 -7.05
N THR A 305 9.21 -0.55 -7.24
CA THR A 305 9.79 -0.17 -8.53
C THR A 305 11.22 0.25 -8.31
N LYS A 306 12.13 -0.31 -9.12
CA LYS A 306 13.53 0.08 -9.09
C LYS A 306 13.65 1.58 -9.39
N PRO A 307 14.31 2.38 -8.54
CA PRO A 307 14.44 3.81 -8.78
C PRO A 307 15.36 4.08 -9.98
N GLU A 308 15.00 5.12 -10.74
CA GLU A 308 15.91 5.75 -11.70
C GLU A 308 16.83 6.70 -10.92
N ILE A 309 18.15 6.55 -11.10
CA ILE A 309 19.15 7.32 -10.35
C ILE A 309 19.71 8.41 -11.26
N PHE A 310 19.67 9.66 -10.79
CA PHE A 310 20.19 10.82 -11.51
C PHE A 310 21.27 11.52 -10.67
N ASP A 311 22.52 11.47 -11.15
CA ASP A 311 23.64 12.11 -10.46
C ASP A 311 23.73 13.61 -10.76
N LEU A 312 23.73 14.43 -9.72
CA LEU A 312 24.01 15.86 -9.81
C LEU A 312 25.48 16.15 -9.47
N LYS A 313 26.34 16.12 -10.49
CA LYS A 313 27.80 16.24 -10.32
C LYS A 313 28.32 17.68 -10.25
N ILE A 314 27.50 18.66 -10.62
CA ILE A 314 27.91 20.06 -10.71
C ILE A 314 27.37 20.82 -9.50
N SER A 315 28.26 21.37 -8.69
CA SER A 315 27.93 22.26 -7.58
C SER A 315 27.86 23.71 -8.04
N TYR A 316 26.72 24.35 -7.77
CA TYR A 316 26.46 25.78 -7.98
C TYR A 316 26.47 26.58 -6.68
N ARG A 317 26.67 25.92 -5.53
CA ARG A 317 26.58 26.57 -4.21
C ARG A 317 27.94 26.80 -3.57
N GLN A 318 28.90 25.92 -3.84
CA GLN A 318 30.22 25.96 -3.22
C GLN A 318 31.26 26.49 -4.21
N SER A 319 32.21 27.24 -3.65
CA SER A 319 33.30 27.83 -4.42
C SER A 319 34.29 26.75 -4.91
N PRO A 320 35.01 26.98 -6.03
CA PRO A 320 35.99 26.02 -6.55
C PRO A 320 37.09 25.68 -5.55
N ARG A 321 37.54 26.63 -4.72
CA ARG A 321 38.56 26.35 -3.70
C ARG A 321 38.02 25.47 -2.57
N LEU A 322 36.79 25.69 -2.11
CA LEU A 322 36.18 24.83 -1.09
C LEU A 322 35.96 23.40 -1.60
N LEU A 323 35.47 23.26 -2.84
CA LEU A 323 35.28 21.94 -3.45
C LEU A 323 36.59 21.20 -3.69
N ARG A 324 37.69 21.93 -3.97
CA ARG A 324 39.01 21.32 -4.06
C ARG A 324 39.46 20.69 -2.74
N ILE A 325 39.22 21.38 -1.61
CA ILE A 325 39.51 20.83 -0.28
C ILE A 325 38.67 19.57 -0.03
N ALA A 326 37.36 19.64 -0.33
CA ALA A 326 36.48 18.48 -0.20
C ALA A 326 36.94 17.31 -1.09
N GLY A 327 37.37 17.60 -2.32
CA GLY A 327 37.90 16.62 -3.26
C GLY A 327 39.21 15.98 -2.81
N GLU A 328 40.13 16.77 -2.23
CA GLU A 328 41.36 16.26 -1.61
C GLU A 328 41.04 15.32 -0.43
N LEU A 329 40.07 15.68 0.42
CA LEU A 329 39.60 14.83 1.52
C LEU A 329 38.99 13.53 1.00
N TRP A 330 38.15 13.60 -0.03
CA TRP A 330 37.56 12.44 -0.67
C TRP A 330 38.62 11.48 -1.21
N GLN A 331 39.55 12.00 -2.02
CA GLN A 331 40.59 11.18 -2.64
C GLN A 331 41.48 10.51 -1.59
N LYS A 332 41.74 11.20 -0.46
CA LYS A 332 42.50 10.63 0.65
C LYS A 332 41.73 9.51 1.37
N THR A 333 40.41 9.65 1.53
CA THR A 333 39.57 8.68 2.25
C THR A 333 39.25 7.45 1.41
N PHE A 334 38.94 7.63 0.12
CA PHE A 334 38.41 6.57 -0.75
C PHE A 334 39.38 6.15 -1.87
N GLY A 335 40.49 6.86 -2.08
CA GLY A 335 41.50 6.53 -3.09
C GLY A 335 41.08 6.80 -4.54
N THR A 336 39.91 7.40 -4.77
CA THR A 336 39.32 7.68 -6.09
C THR A 336 39.16 9.19 -6.32
N PRO A 337 39.08 9.66 -7.58
CA PRO A 337 38.77 11.07 -7.84
C PRO A 337 37.37 11.44 -7.31
N PRO A 338 37.15 12.70 -6.88
CA PRO A 338 35.86 13.14 -6.38
C PRO A 338 34.78 13.09 -7.47
N PRO A 339 33.55 12.64 -7.15
CA PRO A 339 32.46 12.53 -8.12
C PRO A 339 31.76 13.87 -8.42
N PHE A 340 32.31 15.00 -7.97
CA PHE A 340 31.71 16.33 -8.08
C PHE A 340 32.70 17.39 -8.60
N ALA A 341 32.17 18.44 -9.21
CA ALA A 341 32.92 19.58 -9.75
C ALA A 341 32.20 20.90 -9.47
N SER A 342 32.93 22.01 -9.48
CA SER A 342 32.32 23.35 -9.40
C SER A 342 31.78 23.78 -10.76
N ALA A 343 30.66 24.51 -10.75
CA ALA A 343 30.17 25.24 -11.92
C ALA A 343 31.03 26.48 -12.24
N PHE A 344 31.82 26.96 -11.27
CA PHE A 344 32.57 28.21 -11.39
C PHE A 344 34.05 27.97 -11.67
N CYS A 345 34.70 28.95 -12.29
CA CYS A 345 36.15 28.99 -12.40
C CYS A 345 36.78 29.55 -11.11
N ASP A 346 38.02 29.16 -10.82
CA ASP A 346 38.75 29.67 -9.65
C ASP A 346 38.84 31.20 -9.73
N SER A 347 38.21 31.87 -8.75
CA SER A 347 38.31 33.32 -8.61
C SER A 347 39.54 33.64 -7.77
N GLY A 348 40.33 34.64 -8.18
CA GLY A 348 41.48 35.11 -7.39
C GLY A 348 41.09 35.65 -6.00
N ASP A 349 39.81 36.00 -5.85
CA ASP A 349 39.21 36.67 -4.69
C ASP A 349 38.94 35.71 -3.53
N GLU A 350 38.84 34.41 -3.79
CA GLU A 350 38.73 33.42 -2.73
C GLU A 350 40.04 33.32 -1.94
N PRO A 351 39.99 33.19 -0.60
CA PRO A 351 41.20 32.94 0.18
C PRO A 351 41.64 31.46 0.05
N ASP A 352 42.94 31.21 0.15
CA ASP A 352 43.46 29.84 0.21
C ASP A 352 43.06 29.14 1.51
N ALA A 353 42.87 27.82 1.41
CA ALA A 353 42.62 26.95 2.55
C ALA A 353 43.72 27.09 3.61
N LEU A 354 43.33 27.36 4.85
CA LEU A 354 44.26 27.34 5.98
C LEU A 354 44.64 25.90 6.29
N ARG A 355 45.79 25.45 5.78
CA ARG A 355 46.36 24.16 6.19
C ARG A 355 46.74 24.21 7.66
N PHE A 356 46.40 23.16 8.42
CA PHE A 356 46.87 23.02 9.79
C PHE A 356 48.41 22.93 9.78
N VAL A 357 49.06 23.88 10.45
CA VAL A 357 50.52 23.90 10.63
C VAL A 357 50.78 24.00 12.13
N GLU A 358 51.60 23.11 12.67
CA GLU A 358 51.95 23.14 14.10
C GLU A 358 52.94 24.27 14.44
N GLY A 359 52.88 24.72 15.71
CA GLY A 359 53.86 25.64 16.31
C GLY A 359 53.83 27.09 15.80
N LYS A 360 54.97 27.79 15.92
CA LYS A 360 55.12 29.23 15.61
C LYS A 360 54.81 29.59 14.14
N LYS A 361 54.86 28.61 13.23
CA LYS A 361 54.47 28.78 11.82
C LYS A 361 52.96 29.04 11.66
N ARG A 362 52.12 28.48 12.55
CA ARG A 362 50.67 28.71 12.60
C ARG A 362 50.32 30.19 12.75
N ILE A 363 50.93 30.84 13.75
CA ILE A 363 50.66 32.23 14.09
C ILE A 363 51.04 33.17 12.94
N ARG A 364 52.15 32.88 12.24
CA ARG A 364 52.57 33.66 11.06
C ARG A 364 51.61 33.51 9.88
N LEU A 365 51.13 32.29 9.62
CA LEU A 365 50.13 32.00 8.59
C LEU A 365 48.78 32.67 8.90
N TRP A 366 48.31 32.54 10.14
CA TRP A 366 47.07 33.18 10.61
C TRP A 366 47.12 34.70 10.50
N LYS A 367 48.21 35.33 10.97
CA LYS A 367 48.39 36.78 10.83
C LYS A 367 48.39 37.19 9.36
N ARG A 368 49.08 36.46 8.49
CA ARG A 368 49.15 36.78 7.05
C ARG A 368 47.78 36.64 6.36
N TRP A 369 46.99 35.64 6.75
CA TRP A 369 45.64 35.41 6.23
C TRP A 369 44.67 36.51 6.66
N LEU A 370 44.60 36.83 7.96
CA LEU A 370 43.81 37.94 8.51
C LEU A 370 44.21 39.29 7.91
N LEU A 371 45.51 39.51 7.72
CA LEU A 371 46.03 40.76 7.17
C LEU A 371 45.77 40.89 5.67
N LYS A 372 45.83 39.80 4.88
CA LYS A 372 45.45 39.84 3.46
C LYS A 372 44.00 40.24 3.29
N ASP A 373 43.10 39.63 4.06
CA ASP A 373 41.65 39.88 3.98
C ASP A 373 41.26 41.27 4.50
N ARG A 374 41.91 41.76 5.57
CA ARG A 374 41.74 43.16 6.01
C ARG A 374 42.36 44.16 5.03
N ALA A 375 43.56 43.89 4.51
CA ALA A 375 44.24 44.79 3.58
C ALA A 375 43.47 44.91 2.27
N HIS A 376 42.91 43.81 1.76
CA HIS A 376 42.09 43.84 0.55
C HIS A 376 40.84 44.70 0.76
N ARG A 377 40.13 44.54 1.89
CA ARG A 377 38.98 45.39 2.23
C ARG A 377 39.33 46.86 2.39
N VAL A 378 40.47 47.17 3.01
CA VAL A 378 40.97 48.55 3.16
C VAL A 378 41.37 49.14 1.81
N ILE A 379 42.00 48.37 0.92
CA ILE A 379 42.36 48.80 -0.42
C ILE A 379 41.11 49.08 -1.27
N GLU A 380 40.09 48.23 -1.20
CA GLU A 380 38.84 48.44 -1.93
C GLU A 380 38.05 49.65 -1.40
N GLN A 381 38.01 49.85 -0.07
CA GLN A 381 37.46 51.07 0.52
C GLN A 381 38.21 52.33 0.07
N ALA A 382 39.55 52.28 0.08
CA ALA A 382 40.37 53.40 -0.37
C ALA A 382 40.18 53.70 -1.86
N LYS A 383 40.09 52.68 -2.72
CA LYS A 383 39.78 52.86 -4.16
C LYS A 383 38.40 53.47 -4.36
N ALA A 384 37.39 53.03 -3.61
CA ALA A 384 36.04 53.58 -3.70
C ALA A 384 35.96 55.04 -3.22
N GLU A 385 36.73 55.42 -2.20
CA GLU A 385 36.85 56.81 -1.76
C GLU A 385 37.58 57.68 -2.79
N VAL A 386 38.67 57.19 -3.37
CA VAL A 386 39.43 57.90 -4.42
C VAL A 386 38.58 58.09 -5.68
N ALA A 387 37.77 57.10 -6.07
CA ALA A 387 36.84 57.24 -7.19
C ALA A 387 35.79 58.33 -6.92
N ARG A 388 35.21 58.36 -5.70
CA ARG A 388 34.24 59.40 -5.31
C ARG A 388 34.84 60.79 -5.26
N SER A 389 36.09 60.94 -4.82
CA SER A 389 36.76 62.24 -4.79
C SER A 389 37.13 62.73 -6.19
N LEU A 390 37.57 61.83 -7.08
CA LEU A 390 37.82 62.16 -8.49
C LEU A 390 36.54 62.59 -9.22
N ASP A 391 35.42 61.90 -8.99
CA ASP A 391 34.12 62.30 -9.55
C ASP A 391 33.66 63.66 -9.02
N LYS A 392 33.91 63.96 -7.74
CA LYS A 392 33.66 65.29 -7.15
C LYS A 392 34.53 66.38 -7.78
N GLU A 393 35.82 66.15 -7.93
CA GLU A 393 36.76 67.13 -8.48
C GLU A 393 36.46 67.38 -9.98
N LYS A 394 36.00 66.36 -10.70
CA LYS A 394 35.54 66.48 -12.09
C LYS A 394 34.24 67.28 -12.17
N ALA A 395 33.29 67.03 -11.28
CA ALA A 395 32.06 67.83 -11.19
C ALA A 395 32.33 69.29 -10.83
N GLU A 396 33.28 69.57 -9.94
CA GLU A 396 33.68 70.94 -9.56
C GLU A 396 34.39 71.68 -10.72
N LYS A 397 35.19 70.98 -11.54
CA LYS A 397 35.81 71.55 -12.75
C LYS A 397 34.85 71.79 -13.91
N GLU A 398 33.71 71.11 -13.95
CA GLU A 398 32.65 71.38 -14.95
C GLU A 398 31.72 72.54 -14.52
N ILE A 399 31.75 72.91 -13.23
CA ILE A 399 30.94 74.00 -12.65
C ILE A 399 31.69 75.35 -12.61
N ALA A 400 33.02 75.35 -12.70
CA ALA A 400 33.88 76.55 -12.77
C ALA A 400 34.21 76.91 -14.22
#